data_AF-A0A351YXF3-F1
#
_entry.id   AF-A0A351YXF3-F1
#
_cell.length_a   1.000
_cell.length_b   1.000
_cell.length_c   1.000
_cell.angle_alpha   90.00
_cell.angle_beta   90.00
_cell.angle_gamma   90.00
#
_symmetry.space_group_name_H-M   'P 1'
#
loop_
_entity.id
_entity.type
_entity.pdbx_description
1 polymer ?
#
loop_
_entity_poly.entity_id
_entity_poly.type
_entity_poly.pdbx_seq_one_letter_code
_entity_poly.pdbx_strand_id
1 'polypeptide(L)'
;MKLEPLFTSKDNSLFAIDGTAVSTENCTPLNAKDLTASSQLPADNKSPLLVSIFWEEIGLDETSYNEELLANLRDYLKVLDEENRFAIIVPEAGKSGLTAAQKDNFTASCKHCARRIKDCKSVIGFAIPEEADAATFMEELSQKHAHYIYFSKNASVLENSSIVKI
;
A
#
# COMPACT_ATOMS: atom_id res chain seq x y z
N MET A 1 -4.24 5.73 18.55
CA MET A 1 -3.98 7.00 17.86
C MET A 1 -4.57 6.90 16.46
N LYS A 2 -5.36 7.89 16.03
CA LYS A 2 -5.74 8.03 14.62
C LYS A 2 -4.63 8.84 13.94
N LEU A 3 -4.08 8.36 12.84
CA LEU A 3 -3.18 9.16 12.02
C LEU A 3 -4.01 10.20 11.28
N GLU A 4 -3.52 11.43 11.25
CA GLU A 4 -4.11 12.49 10.42
C GLU A 4 -3.72 12.25 8.95
N PRO A 5 -4.64 12.51 8.01
CA PRO A 5 -4.35 12.36 6.59
C PRO A 5 -3.29 13.40 6.17
N LEU A 6 -2.21 12.91 5.54
CA LEU A 6 -1.15 13.75 4.98
C LEU A 6 -1.34 14.02 3.48
N PHE A 7 -2.13 13.19 2.82
CA PHE A 7 -2.38 13.23 1.39
C PHE A 7 -3.88 13.19 1.09
N THR A 8 -4.22 13.64 -0.10
CA THR A 8 -5.56 13.56 -0.67
C THR A 8 -5.47 13.24 -2.16
N SER A 9 -6.55 12.73 -2.72
CA SER A 9 -6.67 12.44 -4.13
C SER A 9 -7.68 13.37 -4.80
N LYS A 10 -7.35 13.83 -6.00
CA LYS A 10 -8.23 14.64 -6.84
C LYS A 10 -7.92 14.40 -8.30
N ASP A 11 -8.95 14.18 -9.11
CA ASP A 11 -8.82 13.99 -10.56
C ASP A 11 -7.75 12.93 -10.91
N ASN A 12 -7.81 11.78 -10.23
CA ASN A 12 -6.86 10.66 -10.32
C ASN A 12 -5.39 10.99 -10.01
N SER A 13 -5.12 12.14 -9.38
CA SER A 13 -3.79 12.61 -9.03
C SER A 13 -3.62 12.73 -7.52
N LEU A 14 -2.38 12.58 -7.04
CA LEU A 14 -2.04 12.68 -5.61
C LEU A 14 -1.62 14.10 -5.25
N PHE A 15 -2.12 14.59 -4.11
CA PHE A 15 -1.73 15.86 -3.53
C PHE A 15 -1.39 15.68 -2.05
N ALA A 16 -0.39 16.41 -1.57
CA ALA A 16 -0.22 16.63 -0.15
C ALA A 16 -1.38 17.52 0.37
N ILE A 17 -1.67 17.46 1.67
CA ILE A 17 -2.78 18.22 2.27
C ILE A 17 -2.61 19.75 2.15
N ASP A 18 -1.39 20.22 1.91
CA ASP A 18 -1.07 21.63 1.63
C ASP A 18 -1.38 22.06 0.17
N GLY A 19 -1.84 21.12 -0.67
CA GLY A 19 -2.17 21.34 -2.08
C GLY A 19 -1.03 21.08 -3.05
N THR A 20 0.16 20.68 -2.58
CA THR A 20 1.30 20.35 -3.44
C THR A 20 1.03 19.07 -4.23
N ALA A 21 1.17 19.12 -5.55
CA ALA A 21 1.05 17.94 -6.40
C ALA A 21 2.24 16.99 -6.17
N VAL A 22 1.93 15.70 -5.97
CA VAL A 22 2.93 14.65 -5.75
C VAL A 22 2.92 13.74 -6.97
N SER A 23 4.07 13.64 -7.64
CA SER A 23 4.20 12.76 -8.80
C SER A 23 4.14 11.29 -8.35
N THR A 24 3.27 10.53 -9.00
CA THR A 24 3.24 9.07 -8.92
C THR A 24 3.86 8.40 -10.16
N GLU A 25 4.41 9.20 -11.08
CA GLU A 25 5.14 8.71 -12.24
C GLU A 25 6.59 8.34 -11.86
N ASN A 26 7.09 7.22 -12.40
CA ASN A 26 8.47 6.74 -12.21
C ASN A 26 8.87 6.48 -10.74
N CYS A 27 7.90 6.19 -9.88
CA CYS A 27 8.18 5.78 -8.50
C CYS A 27 9.15 4.59 -8.45
N THR A 28 10.09 4.62 -7.51
CA THR A 28 11.11 3.56 -7.39
C THR A 28 10.46 2.28 -6.85
N PRO A 29 10.49 1.16 -7.59
CA PRO A 29 9.97 -0.11 -7.12
C PRO A 29 10.93 -0.78 -6.14
N LEU A 30 10.39 -1.31 -5.05
CA LEU A 30 11.07 -2.08 -4.02
C LEU A 30 10.23 -3.32 -3.70
N ASN A 31 10.89 -4.40 -3.30
CA ASN A 31 10.22 -5.61 -2.84
C ASN A 31 10.29 -5.69 -1.30
N ALA A 32 9.14 -5.83 -0.63
CA ALA A 32 9.02 -5.88 0.82
C ALA A 32 9.93 -6.93 1.48
N LYS A 33 10.17 -8.07 0.82
CA LYS A 33 11.03 -9.15 1.34
C LYS A 33 12.50 -8.76 1.51
N ASP A 34 12.95 -7.78 0.73
CA ASP A 34 14.35 -7.33 0.70
C ASP A 34 14.57 -6.11 1.61
N LEU A 35 13.51 -5.65 2.30
CA LEU A 35 13.53 -4.46 3.14
C LEU A 35 13.73 -4.81 4.62
N THR A 36 14.68 -4.11 5.22
CA THR A 36 14.98 -4.14 6.66
C THR A 36 15.28 -2.71 7.10
N ALA A 37 15.31 -2.44 8.42
CA ALA A 37 15.69 -1.13 8.94
C ALA A 37 17.08 -0.64 8.47
N SER A 38 17.97 -1.55 8.07
CA SER A 38 19.32 -1.22 7.56
C SER A 38 19.39 -1.06 6.04
N SER A 39 18.29 -1.29 5.32
CA SER A 39 18.26 -1.20 3.87
C SER A 39 18.50 0.24 3.42
N GLN A 40 19.37 0.43 2.43
CA GLN A 40 19.70 1.76 1.94
C GLN A 40 18.49 2.42 1.29
N LEU A 41 18.25 3.66 1.65
CA LEU A 41 17.19 4.47 1.08
C LEU A 41 17.52 4.88 -0.37
N PRO A 42 16.58 4.76 -1.32
CA PRO A 42 16.80 5.19 -2.70
C PRO A 42 17.16 6.66 -2.79
N ALA A 43 18.03 7.06 -3.71
CA ALA A 43 18.50 8.44 -3.81
C ALA A 43 17.39 9.45 -4.18
N ASP A 44 16.37 9.02 -4.93
CA ASP A 44 15.22 9.87 -5.26
C ASP A 44 14.29 10.03 -4.06
N ASN A 45 14.05 11.28 -3.65
CA ASN A 45 13.17 11.63 -2.54
C ASN A 45 11.94 12.46 -2.96
N LYS A 46 11.73 12.65 -4.28
CA LYS A 46 10.63 13.50 -4.77
C LYS A 46 9.32 12.73 -4.95
N SER A 47 9.42 11.44 -5.27
CA SER A 47 8.26 10.58 -5.52
C SER A 47 8.15 9.52 -4.41
N PRO A 48 6.94 9.02 -4.12
CA PRO A 48 6.76 7.89 -3.22
C PRO A 48 7.49 6.63 -3.73
N LEU A 49 7.85 5.74 -2.82
CA LEU A 49 8.36 4.41 -3.14
C LEU A 49 7.19 3.45 -3.44
N LEU A 50 7.32 2.56 -4.43
CA LEU A 50 6.36 1.47 -4.65
C LEU A 50 6.89 0.22 -3.95
N VAL A 51 6.26 -0.17 -2.85
CA VAL A 51 6.66 -1.36 -2.10
C VAL A 51 5.74 -2.51 -2.48
N SER A 52 6.21 -3.36 -3.40
CA SER A 52 5.54 -4.59 -3.78
C SER A 52 5.62 -5.62 -2.66
N ILE A 53 4.50 -6.26 -2.36
CA ILE A 53 4.44 -7.36 -1.38
C ILE A 53 3.57 -8.49 -1.93
N PHE A 54 4.14 -9.69 -2.02
CA PHE A 54 3.43 -10.84 -2.60
C PHE A 54 2.54 -11.52 -1.57
N TRP A 55 1.38 -12.01 -1.99
CA TRP A 55 0.44 -12.70 -1.10
C TRP A 55 1.09 -13.90 -0.39
N GLU A 56 1.90 -14.68 -1.11
CA GLU A 56 2.67 -15.81 -0.54
C GLU A 56 3.67 -15.37 0.54
N GLU A 57 4.16 -14.13 0.50
CA GLU A 57 5.09 -13.58 1.47
C GLU A 57 4.36 -13.08 2.73
N ILE A 58 3.17 -12.50 2.58
CA ILE A 58 2.33 -12.07 3.71
C ILE A 58 1.84 -13.28 4.50
N GLY A 59 1.47 -14.35 3.81
CA GLY A 59 0.77 -15.52 4.34
C GLY A 59 -0.60 -15.66 3.67
N LEU A 60 -0.92 -16.89 3.30
CA LEU A 60 -2.09 -17.21 2.46
C LEU A 60 -3.40 -17.25 3.24
N ASP A 61 -3.33 -17.34 4.57
CA ASP A 61 -4.47 -17.40 5.46
C ASP A 61 -4.12 -16.90 6.88
N GLU A 62 -5.15 -16.74 7.71
CA GLU A 62 -5.02 -16.24 9.09
C GLU A 62 -4.15 -17.08 10.01
N THR A 63 -3.83 -18.32 9.63
CA THR A 63 -3.00 -19.23 10.44
C THR A 63 -1.53 -19.21 10.05
N SER A 64 -1.19 -18.56 8.94
CA SER A 64 0.13 -18.65 8.30
C SER A 64 0.76 -17.28 7.98
N TYR A 65 0.32 -16.21 8.64
CA TYR A 65 0.90 -14.89 8.43
C TYR A 65 2.37 -14.83 8.84
N ASN A 66 3.19 -14.27 7.95
CA ASN A 66 4.62 -14.05 8.17
C ASN A 66 4.83 -12.76 8.97
N GLU A 67 4.67 -12.85 10.29
CA GLU A 67 4.83 -11.71 11.19
C GLU A 67 6.27 -11.15 11.19
N GLU A 68 7.28 -11.98 10.90
CA GLU A 68 8.69 -11.53 10.81
C GLU A 68 8.90 -10.58 9.62
N LEU A 69 8.41 -10.96 8.44
CA LEU A 69 8.43 -10.09 7.27
C LEU A 69 7.71 -8.77 7.54
N LEU A 70 6.50 -8.84 8.12
CA LEU A 70 5.69 -7.64 8.38
C LEU A 70 6.33 -6.74 9.44
N ALA A 71 7.07 -7.30 10.40
CA ALA A 71 7.87 -6.54 11.34
C ALA A 71 9.03 -5.82 10.65
N ASN A 72 9.79 -6.52 9.79
CA ASN A 72 10.88 -5.92 9.03
C ASN A 72 10.41 -4.79 8.09
N LEU A 73 9.29 -5.03 7.40
CA LEU A 73 8.64 -4.00 6.58
C LEU A 73 8.25 -2.79 7.43
N ARG A 74 7.63 -3.01 8.59
CA ARG A 74 7.24 -1.93 9.50
C ARG A 74 8.46 -1.12 9.96
N ASP A 75 9.55 -1.78 10.33
CA ASP A 75 10.78 -1.11 10.78
C ASP A 75 11.40 -0.27 9.66
N TYR A 76 11.44 -0.77 8.43
CA TYR A 76 11.85 0.02 7.27
C TYR A 76 10.95 1.25 7.05
N LEU A 77 9.63 1.08 7.13
CA LEU A 77 8.68 2.19 7.00
C LEU A 77 8.85 3.22 8.14
N LYS A 78 9.29 2.81 9.33
CA LYS A 78 9.64 3.75 10.41
C LYS A 78 10.89 4.57 10.10
N VAL A 79 11.87 4.00 9.43
CA VAL A 79 13.00 4.78 8.90
C VAL A 79 12.52 5.82 7.89
N LEU A 80 11.53 5.49 7.04
CA LEU A 80 10.91 6.48 6.14
C LEU A 80 10.17 7.59 6.90
N ASP A 81 9.50 7.26 8.03
CA ASP A 81 8.84 8.27 8.88
C ASP A 81 9.85 9.32 9.39
N GLU A 82 11.05 8.89 9.80
CA GLU A 82 12.12 9.76 10.32
C GLU A 82 12.72 10.66 9.23
N GLU A 83 12.81 10.14 8.00
CA GLU A 83 13.37 10.82 6.83
C GLU A 83 12.32 11.63 6.06
N ASN A 84 11.07 11.68 6.54
CA ASN A 84 9.92 12.31 5.88
C ASN A 84 9.73 11.86 4.43
N ARG A 85 9.85 10.55 4.22
CA ARG A 85 9.65 9.87 2.93
C ARG A 85 8.41 9.01 2.97
N PHE A 86 7.87 8.72 1.79
CA PHE A 86 6.58 8.06 1.68
C PHE A 86 6.61 6.83 0.77
N ALA A 87 5.73 5.89 1.05
CA ALA A 87 5.59 4.64 0.34
C ALA A 87 4.11 4.35 0.02
N ILE A 88 3.90 3.72 -1.14
CA ILE A 88 2.64 3.14 -1.59
C ILE A 88 2.83 1.63 -1.55
N ILE A 89 1.95 0.91 -0.85
CA ILE A 89 2.00 -0.55 -0.78
C ILE A 89 1.29 -1.12 -2.00
N VAL A 90 1.95 -2.05 -2.71
CA VAL A 90 1.43 -2.70 -3.90
C VAL A 90 1.28 -4.19 -3.63
N PRO A 91 0.09 -4.68 -3.24
CA PRO A 91 -0.13 -6.10 -3.03
C PRO A 91 -0.20 -6.83 -4.37
N GLU A 92 0.52 -7.94 -4.48
CA GLU A 92 0.54 -8.78 -5.67
C GLU A 92 0.08 -10.20 -5.34
N ALA A 93 -0.93 -10.70 -6.05
CA ALA A 93 -1.41 -12.06 -5.85
C ALA A 93 -0.40 -13.13 -6.31
N GLY A 94 0.55 -12.75 -7.18
CA GLY A 94 1.53 -13.66 -7.79
C GLY A 94 0.96 -14.61 -8.84
N LYS A 95 -0.37 -14.65 -9.01
CA LYS A 95 -1.09 -15.48 -9.97
C LYS A 95 -2.43 -14.85 -10.34
N SER A 96 -2.87 -15.09 -11.57
CA SER A 96 -4.17 -14.68 -12.07
C SER A 96 -5.23 -15.78 -11.87
N GLY A 97 -6.51 -15.40 -11.99
CA GLY A 97 -7.62 -16.37 -11.98
C GLY A 97 -7.95 -16.94 -10.59
N LEU A 98 -7.78 -16.14 -9.52
CA LEU A 98 -8.16 -16.55 -8.16
C LEU A 98 -9.63 -16.95 -8.06
N THR A 99 -9.90 -18.04 -7.34
CA THR A 99 -11.27 -18.40 -6.94
C THR A 99 -11.83 -17.38 -5.94
N ALA A 100 -13.16 -17.36 -5.74
CA ALA A 100 -13.79 -16.44 -4.79
C ALA A 100 -13.16 -16.54 -3.37
N ALA A 101 -13.00 -17.75 -2.85
CA ALA A 101 -12.36 -17.98 -1.56
C ALA A 101 -10.91 -17.48 -1.50
N GLN A 102 -10.16 -17.58 -2.61
CA GLN A 102 -8.80 -17.06 -2.68
C GLN A 102 -8.77 -15.53 -2.69
N LYS A 103 -9.73 -14.87 -3.33
CA LYS A 103 -9.86 -13.41 -3.30
C LYS A 103 -10.17 -12.90 -1.90
N ASP A 104 -11.03 -13.60 -1.18
CA ASP A 104 -11.37 -13.28 0.22
C ASP A 104 -10.13 -13.41 1.11
N ASN A 105 -9.41 -14.53 0.99
CA ASN A 105 -8.17 -14.73 1.75
C ASN A 105 -7.09 -13.70 1.39
N PHE A 106 -6.93 -13.36 0.11
CA PHE A 106 -5.98 -12.34 -0.32
C PHE A 106 -6.32 -10.96 0.26
N THR A 107 -7.60 -10.59 0.25
CA THR A 107 -8.08 -9.35 0.86
C THR A 107 -7.84 -9.36 2.38
N ALA A 108 -8.06 -10.50 3.05
CA ALA A 108 -7.77 -10.68 4.47
C ALA A 108 -6.26 -10.53 4.78
N SER A 109 -5.38 -11.11 3.97
CA SER A 109 -3.93 -10.93 4.08
C SER A 109 -3.52 -9.46 3.91
N CYS A 110 -4.09 -8.76 2.92
CA CYS A 110 -3.84 -7.33 2.72
C CYS A 110 -4.32 -6.50 3.93
N LYS A 111 -5.49 -6.81 4.48
CA LYS A 111 -6.03 -6.18 5.69
C LYS A 111 -5.14 -6.42 6.90
N HIS A 112 -4.57 -7.62 7.03
CA HIS A 112 -3.62 -7.95 8.09
C HIS A 112 -2.31 -7.16 7.94
N CYS A 113 -1.77 -7.09 6.72
CA CYS A 113 -0.62 -6.26 6.39
C CYS A 113 -0.86 -4.78 6.76
N ALA A 114 -1.98 -4.20 6.31
CA ALA A 114 -2.38 -2.83 6.64
C ALA A 114 -2.47 -2.61 8.17
N ARG A 115 -2.99 -3.59 8.92
CA ARG A 115 -3.04 -3.53 10.38
C ARG A 115 -1.66 -3.53 11.04
N ARG A 116 -0.66 -4.20 10.45
CA ARG A 116 0.72 -4.25 10.97
C ARG A 116 1.47 -2.94 10.79
N ILE A 117 1.27 -2.27 9.67
CA ILE A 117 1.97 -1.03 9.31
C ILE A 117 1.15 0.23 9.62
N LYS A 118 0.03 0.09 10.34
CA LYS A 118 -0.99 1.13 10.56
C LYS A 118 -0.51 2.40 11.26
N ASP A 119 0.63 2.31 11.93
CA ASP A 119 1.21 3.41 12.71
C ASP A 119 2.41 4.05 12.00
N CYS A 120 2.73 3.64 10.77
CA CYS A 120 3.75 4.24 9.92
C CYS A 120 3.13 5.40 9.14
N LYS A 121 3.61 6.63 9.39
CA LYS A 121 3.12 7.86 8.74
C LYS A 121 3.54 7.96 7.27
N SER A 122 4.62 7.29 6.92
CA SER A 122 5.18 7.16 5.57
C SER A 122 4.26 6.40 4.62
N VAL A 123 3.32 5.59 5.12
CA VAL A 123 2.40 4.83 4.27
C VAL A 123 1.26 5.73 3.80
N ILE A 124 1.25 6.04 2.50
CA ILE A 124 0.19 6.85 1.87
C ILE A 124 -1.09 6.02 1.72
N GLY A 125 -0.94 4.74 1.39
CA GLY A 125 -2.04 3.81 1.20
C GLY A 125 -1.65 2.63 0.31
N PHE A 126 -2.65 2.09 -0.39
CA PHE A 126 -2.56 0.79 -1.05
C PHE A 126 -2.98 0.88 -2.52
N ALA A 127 -2.25 0.20 -3.39
CA ALA A 127 -2.74 -0.13 -4.71
C ALA A 127 -3.85 -1.19 -4.61
N ILE A 128 -4.89 -1.02 -5.40
CA ILE A 128 -5.99 -1.97 -5.54
C ILE A 128 -5.52 -3.09 -6.48
N PRO A 129 -5.41 -4.33 -6.01
CA PRO A 129 -5.03 -5.46 -6.85
C PRO A 129 -6.08 -5.76 -7.91
N GLU A 130 -5.67 -6.23 -9.09
CA GLU A 130 -6.59 -6.61 -10.17
C GLU A 130 -7.42 -7.85 -9.82
N GLU A 131 -6.87 -8.72 -8.97
CA GLU A 131 -7.52 -9.95 -8.55
C GLU A 131 -8.62 -9.72 -7.50
N ALA A 132 -8.61 -8.56 -6.82
CA ALA A 132 -9.57 -8.20 -5.79
C ALA A 132 -10.74 -7.39 -6.35
N ASP A 133 -11.91 -7.49 -5.71
CA ASP A 133 -12.99 -6.55 -5.98
C ASP A 133 -12.66 -5.19 -5.35
N ALA A 134 -12.58 -4.14 -6.17
CA ALA A 134 -12.13 -2.82 -5.73
C ALA A 134 -13.00 -2.24 -4.62
N ALA A 135 -14.33 -2.37 -4.72
CA ALA A 135 -15.26 -1.82 -3.75
C ALA A 135 -15.10 -2.51 -2.38
N THR A 136 -15.11 -3.84 -2.38
CA THR A 136 -14.93 -4.67 -1.18
C THR A 136 -13.56 -4.43 -0.53
N PHE A 137 -12.50 -4.36 -1.34
CA PHE A 137 -11.13 -4.11 -0.84
C PHE A 137 -11.02 -2.76 -0.13
N MET A 138 -11.54 -1.69 -0.76
CA MET A 138 -11.53 -0.35 -0.18
C MET A 138 -12.40 -0.26 1.09
N GLU A 139 -13.55 -0.93 1.10
CA GLU A 139 -14.43 -0.97 2.28
C GLU A 139 -13.70 -1.64 3.46
N GLU A 140 -13.12 -2.82 3.25
CA GLU A 140 -12.43 -3.59 4.28
C GLU A 140 -11.23 -2.86 4.89
N LEU A 141 -10.42 -2.19 4.06
CA LEU A 141 -9.26 -1.43 4.54
C LEU A 141 -9.67 -0.10 5.22
N SER A 142 -10.66 0.61 4.68
CA SER A 142 -11.04 1.94 5.19
C SER A 142 -11.65 1.89 6.61
N GLN A 143 -12.25 0.77 7.02
CA GLN A 143 -12.81 0.57 8.36
C GLN A 143 -11.82 0.89 9.49
N LYS A 144 -10.53 0.62 9.28
CA LYS A 144 -9.46 0.89 10.26
C LYS A 144 -8.45 1.91 9.77
N HIS A 145 -8.42 2.20 8.47
CA HIS A 145 -7.42 3.04 7.81
C HIS A 145 -8.07 4.10 6.91
N ALA A 146 -9.03 4.85 7.43
CA ALA A 146 -9.78 5.85 6.67
C ALA A 146 -8.95 6.99 6.03
N HIS A 147 -7.66 7.11 6.37
CA HIS A 147 -6.74 8.09 5.80
C HIS A 147 -5.98 7.57 4.58
N TYR A 148 -6.09 6.27 4.26
CA TYR A 148 -5.39 5.70 3.11
C TYR A 148 -5.98 6.18 1.80
N ILE A 149 -5.07 6.53 0.89
CA ILE A 149 -5.38 6.78 -0.51
C ILE A 149 -5.26 5.45 -1.26
N TYR A 150 -6.17 5.25 -2.22
CA TYR A 150 -6.16 4.06 -3.06
C TYR A 150 -5.58 4.39 -4.44
N PHE A 151 -4.80 3.44 -4.96
CA PHE A 151 -4.09 3.60 -6.23
C PHE A 151 -4.49 2.49 -7.20
N SER A 152 -4.48 2.73 -8.50
CA SER A 152 -4.71 1.67 -9.48
C SER A 152 -4.06 1.98 -10.84
N LYS A 153 -3.70 0.91 -11.55
CA LYS A 153 -3.30 0.96 -12.96
C LYS A 153 -4.48 0.69 -13.90
N ASN A 154 -5.58 0.14 -13.36
CA ASN A 154 -6.72 -0.32 -14.13
C ASN A 154 -7.64 0.86 -14.50
N ALA A 155 -7.78 1.11 -15.81
CA ALA A 155 -8.60 2.19 -16.33
C ALA A 155 -10.06 2.13 -15.88
N SER A 156 -10.64 0.93 -15.73
CA SER A 156 -12.03 0.74 -15.29
C SER A 156 -12.25 1.19 -13.85
N VAL A 157 -11.23 1.08 -13.00
CA VAL A 157 -11.28 1.50 -11.59
C VAL A 157 -11.06 3.01 -11.47
N LEU A 158 -10.25 3.59 -12.37
CA LEU A 158 -9.95 5.03 -12.42
C LEU A 158 -11.15 5.90 -12.82
N GLU A 159 -12.26 5.33 -13.30
CA GLU A 159 -13.53 6.06 -13.44
C GLU A 159 -13.96 6.71 -12.11
N ASN A 160 -13.54 6.12 -10.98
CA ASN A 160 -13.62 6.78 -9.69
C ASN A 160 -12.46 7.79 -9.54
N SER A 161 -12.80 9.07 -9.66
CA SER A 161 -11.84 10.20 -9.60
C SER A 161 -11.07 10.32 -8.27
N SER A 162 -11.48 9.60 -7.22
CA SER A 162 -10.78 9.52 -5.94
C SER A 162 -9.64 8.49 -5.91
N ILE A 163 -9.51 7.65 -6.93
CA ILE A 163 -8.44 6.65 -7.03
C ILE A 163 -7.30 7.23 -7.84
N VAL A 164 -6.09 7.17 -7.31
CA VAL A 164 -4.91 7.76 -7.94
C VAL A 164 -4.30 6.80 -8.95
N LYS A 165 -3.85 7.33 -10.09
CA LYS A 165 -3.15 6.56 -11.11
C LYS A 165 -1.68 6.35 -10.75
N ILE A 166 -1.18 5.13 -10.93
CA ILE A 166 0.23 4.72 -10.78
C ILE A 166 0.70 3.88 -11.97
#